data_AF-A0A0N1FS28-F1
#
_entry.id   AF-A0A0N1FS28-F1
#
_cell.length_a   1.000
_cell.length_b   1.000
_cell.length_c   1.000
_cell.angle_alpha   90.00
_cell.angle_beta   90.00
_cell.angle_gamma   90.00
#
_symmetry.space_group_name_H-M   'P 1'
#
loop_
_entity.id
_entity.type
_entity.pdbx_description
1 polymer ?
#
loop_
_entity_poly.entity_id
_entity_poly.type
_entity_poly.pdbx_seq_one_letter_code
_entity_poly.pdbx_strand_id
1 'polypeptide(L)'
;MRVIPNTAGAIDAPPPHVAYANAPDLRREMHRVLALGAERDGRRVRTVTGPPVDATAAERAWLLRRAALMDRMALDGPGPGPDGAAAQTAEQLVLYDRRHPGLVAGPHHPDAITLDPGRRPYVRQEYAAWTAAGRPGTHQEERRVPDLRHRAGV
;
A
#
# COMPACT_ATOMS: atom_id res chain seq x y z
N MET A 1 5.69 43.14 -5.39
CA MET A 1 5.96 41.69 -5.53
C MET A 1 4.95 40.95 -4.66
N ARG A 2 3.96 40.29 -5.26
CA ARG A 2 2.81 39.70 -4.55
C ARG A 2 3.18 38.27 -4.14
N VAL A 3 3.37 38.02 -2.85
CA VAL A 3 3.55 36.67 -2.30
C VAL A 3 2.21 35.96 -2.42
N ILE A 4 2.15 34.88 -3.19
CA ILE A 4 0.97 34.01 -3.27
C ILE A 4 1.15 32.97 -2.15
N PRO A 5 0.30 32.92 -1.12
CA PRO A 5 0.37 31.84 -0.15
C PRO A 5 -0.19 30.59 -0.83
N ASN A 6 0.69 29.69 -1.26
CA ASN A 6 0.28 28.38 -1.73
C ASN A 6 0.01 27.48 -0.52
N THR A 7 -0.97 27.83 0.31
CA THR A 7 -1.41 26.99 1.43
C THR A 7 -2.52 26.05 0.96
N ALA A 8 -2.18 25.30 -0.08
CA ALA A 8 -2.82 24.03 -0.36
C ALA A 8 -2.25 23.04 0.66
N GLY A 9 -3.06 22.62 1.64
CA GLY A 9 -2.65 21.67 2.68
C GLY A 9 -2.07 20.38 2.09
N ALA A 10 -0.75 20.24 2.15
CA ALA A 10 -0.13 18.93 1.97
C ALA A 10 -0.82 17.97 2.93
N ILE A 11 -1.26 16.82 2.42
CA ILE A 11 -1.75 15.74 3.29
C ILE A 11 -0.66 15.50 4.33
N ASP A 12 -1.02 15.46 5.62
CA ASP A 12 -0.11 15.14 6.74
C ASP A 12 0.23 13.65 6.73
N ALA A 13 0.72 13.19 5.58
CA ALA A 13 1.11 11.82 5.37
C ALA A 13 2.43 11.57 6.11
N PRO A 14 2.61 10.38 6.70
CA PRO A 14 3.86 10.04 7.36
C PRO A 14 5.05 10.19 6.40
N PRO A 15 6.20 10.70 6.89
CA PRO A 15 7.40 10.77 6.07
C PRO A 15 7.84 9.36 5.65
N PRO A 16 8.59 9.21 4.54
CA PRO A 16 8.86 7.89 3.96
C PRO A 16 9.46 6.86 4.91
N HIS A 17 10.41 7.29 5.77
CA HIS A 17 11.06 6.40 6.73
C HIS A 17 10.08 5.85 7.79
N VAL A 18 9.04 6.61 8.14
CA VAL A 18 7.97 6.14 9.03
C VAL A 18 7.01 5.23 8.26
N ALA A 19 6.55 5.67 7.08
CA ALA A 19 5.59 4.92 6.28
C ALA A 19 6.09 3.52 5.90
N TYR A 20 7.39 3.39 5.61
CA TYR A 20 8.00 2.15 5.14
C TYR A 20 8.88 1.44 6.18
N ALA A 21 8.82 1.83 7.46
CA ALA A 21 9.63 1.24 8.53
C ALA A 21 9.52 -0.30 8.59
N ASN A 22 8.33 -0.84 8.31
CA ASN A 22 8.03 -2.28 8.35
C ASN A 22 7.91 -2.91 6.95
N ALA A 23 8.36 -2.21 5.91
CA ALA A 23 8.29 -2.70 4.55
C ALA A 23 9.36 -3.78 4.31
N PRO A 24 9.06 -4.85 3.55
CA PRO A 24 10.08 -5.82 3.14
C PRO A 24 11.18 -5.16 2.31
N ASP A 25 12.33 -5.82 2.19
CA ASP A 25 13.39 -5.40 1.27
C ASP A 25 12.88 -5.28 -0.17
N LEU A 26 13.47 -4.35 -0.95
CA LEU A 26 12.98 -4.02 -2.29
C LEU A 26 12.95 -5.23 -3.23
N ARG A 27 13.98 -6.07 -3.19
CA ARG A 27 14.08 -7.25 -4.05
C ARG A 27 12.98 -8.26 -3.75
N ARG A 28 12.74 -8.57 -2.47
CA ARG A 28 11.66 -9.46 -2.04
C ARG A 28 10.29 -8.90 -2.38
N GLU A 29 10.06 -7.60 -2.17
CA GLU A 29 8.79 -6.97 -2.50
C GLU A 29 8.54 -6.97 -4.01
N MET A 30 9.57 -6.71 -4.83
CA MET A 30 9.48 -6.80 -6.29
C MET A 30 9.07 -8.22 -6.75
N HIS A 31 9.72 -9.26 -6.25
CA HIS A 31 9.33 -10.64 -6.57
C HIS A 31 7.88 -10.94 -6.17
N ARG A 32 7.43 -10.43 -5.01
CA ARG A 32 6.06 -10.63 -4.53
C ARG A 32 5.02 -9.90 -5.37
N VAL A 33 5.26 -8.64 -5.72
CA VAL A 33 4.38 -7.85 -6.59
C VAL A 33 4.24 -8.49 -7.97
N LEU A 34 5.33 -9.02 -8.53
CA LEU A 34 5.30 -9.73 -9.82
C LEU A 34 4.50 -11.04 -9.75
N ALA A 35 4.67 -11.82 -8.67
CA ALA A 35 3.92 -13.06 -8.47
C ALA A 35 2.41 -12.80 -8.34
N LEU A 36 2.02 -11.84 -7.50
CA LEU A 36 0.62 -11.44 -7.31
C LEU A 36 0.00 -10.88 -8.61
N GLY A 37 0.77 -10.12 -9.39
CA GLY A 37 0.33 -9.65 -10.70
C GLY A 37 0.07 -10.80 -11.68
N ALA A 38 0.95 -11.81 -11.69
CA ALA A 38 0.74 -12.99 -12.53
C ALA A 38 -0.47 -13.83 -12.12
N GLU A 39 -0.76 -13.94 -10.81
CA GLU A 39 -1.98 -14.59 -10.31
C GLU A 39 -3.23 -13.82 -10.73
N ARG A 40 -3.23 -12.50 -10.56
CA ARG A 40 -4.31 -11.61 -10.99
C ARG A 40 -4.61 -11.74 -12.48
N ASP A 41 -3.57 -11.78 -13.31
CA ASP A 41 -3.72 -11.87 -14.76
C ASP A 41 -4.10 -13.29 -15.23
N GLY A 42 -4.34 -14.24 -14.32
CA GLY A 42 -4.62 -15.65 -14.64
C GLY A 42 -3.43 -16.42 -15.22
N ARG A 43 -2.23 -15.81 -15.24
CA ARG A 43 -0.99 -16.41 -15.75
C ARG A 43 -0.37 -17.42 -14.77
N ARG A 44 -0.84 -17.44 -13.52
CA ARG A 44 -0.52 -18.45 -12.52
C ARG A 44 -1.78 -18.86 -11.78
N VAL A 45 -1.98 -20.18 -11.63
CA VAL A 45 -3.01 -20.70 -10.76
C VAL A 45 -2.59 -20.44 -9.31
N ARG A 46 -3.46 -19.78 -8.56
CA ARG A 46 -3.26 -19.56 -7.14
C ARG A 46 -3.42 -20.90 -6.41
N THR A 47 -2.31 -21.48 -5.97
CA THR A 47 -2.29 -22.64 -5.08
C THR A 47 -2.60 -22.19 -3.66
N VAL A 48 -3.89 -22.06 -3.33
CA VAL A 48 -4.33 -21.71 -1.98
C VAL A 48 -5.09 -22.86 -1.35
N THR A 49 -4.52 -23.39 -0.28
CA THR A 49 -5.22 -24.13 0.78
C THR A 49 -5.64 -23.11 1.84
N GLY A 50 -6.79 -22.45 1.67
CA GLY A 50 -7.26 -21.42 2.59
C GLY A 50 -8.61 -20.83 2.14
N PRO A 51 -9.29 -20.07 3.01
CA PRO A 51 -10.55 -19.42 2.64
C PRO A 51 -10.33 -18.51 1.42
N PRO A 52 -11.34 -18.39 0.53
CA PRO A 52 -11.25 -17.48 -0.60
C PRO A 52 -11.04 -16.05 -0.11
N VAL A 53 -9.94 -15.43 -0.53
CA VAL A 53 -9.71 -14.00 -0.28
C VAL A 53 -10.59 -13.20 -1.23
N ASP A 54 -11.28 -12.19 -0.69
CA ASP A 54 -12.03 -11.23 -1.49
C ASP A 54 -11.15 -10.67 -2.62
N ALA A 55 -11.59 -10.86 -3.86
CA ALA A 55 -10.83 -10.49 -5.04
C ALA A 55 -10.57 -8.98 -5.10
N THR A 56 -11.52 -8.16 -4.63
CA THR A 56 -11.38 -6.71 -4.59
C THR A 56 -10.34 -6.28 -3.55
N ALA A 57 -10.39 -6.86 -2.34
CA ALA A 57 -9.37 -6.64 -1.33
C ALA A 57 -7.97 -7.11 -1.77
N ALA A 58 -7.87 -8.24 -2.48
CA ALA A 58 -6.61 -8.75 -3.01
C ALA A 58 -6.02 -7.86 -4.11
N GLU A 59 -6.84 -7.40 -5.05
CA GLU A 59 -6.41 -6.47 -6.11
C GLU A 59 -5.95 -5.14 -5.51
N ARG A 60 -6.68 -4.61 -4.53
CA ARG A 60 -6.28 -3.43 -3.79
C ARG A 60 -4.93 -3.60 -3.10
N ALA A 61 -4.74 -4.70 -2.37
CA ALA A 61 -3.48 -4.97 -1.67
C ALA A 61 -2.31 -5.07 -2.67
N TRP A 62 -2.53 -5.63 -3.86
CA TRP A 62 -1.53 -5.64 -4.92
C TRP A 62 -1.22 -4.23 -5.45
N LEU A 63 -2.23 -3.41 -5.74
CA LEU A 63 -2.05 -2.03 -6.19
C LEU A 63 -1.27 -1.20 -5.18
N LEU A 64 -1.62 -1.29 -3.89
CA LEU A 64 -0.95 -0.57 -2.81
C LEU A 64 0.52 -0.99 -2.69
N ARG A 65 0.81 -2.29 -2.72
CA ARG A 65 2.18 -2.81 -2.69
C ARG A 65 3.00 -2.33 -3.89
N ARG A 66 2.41 -2.35 -5.08
CA ARG A 66 3.07 -1.88 -6.31
C ARG A 66 3.38 -0.38 -6.24
N ALA A 67 2.42 0.44 -5.80
CA ALA A 67 2.62 1.88 -5.64
C ALA A 67 3.70 2.19 -4.59
N ALA A 68 3.66 1.51 -3.44
CA ALA A 68 4.67 1.65 -2.39
C ALA A 68 6.07 1.21 -2.85
N LEU A 69 6.17 0.15 -3.65
CA LEU A 69 7.44 -0.29 -4.23
C LEU A 69 8.02 0.79 -5.16
N MET A 70 7.21 1.34 -6.06
CA MET A 70 7.67 2.39 -6.99
C MET A 70 8.04 3.68 -6.24
N ASP A 71 7.27 4.09 -5.22
CA ASP A 71 7.64 5.25 -4.38
C ASP A 71 9.01 5.05 -3.72
N ARG A 72 9.27 3.85 -3.17
CA ARG A 72 10.55 3.53 -2.53
C ARG A 72 11.70 3.47 -3.54
N MET A 73 11.50 2.95 -4.74
CA MET A 73 12.51 2.96 -5.80
C MET A 73 12.84 4.40 -6.24
N ALA A 74 11.84 5.27 -6.34
CA ALA A 74 12.05 6.68 -6.65
C ALA A 74 12.75 7.46 -5.52
N LEU A 75 12.60 7.03 -4.26
CA LEU A 75 13.37 7.59 -3.14
C LEU A 75 14.84 7.14 -3.13
N ASP A 76 15.09 5.88 -3.51
CA ASP A 76 16.44 5.29 -3.53
C ASP A 76 17.28 5.77 -4.74
N GLY A 77 16.65 5.91 -5.90
CA GLY A 77 17.25 6.42 -7.13
C GLY A 77 16.33 7.43 -7.82
N PRO A 78 16.29 8.70 -7.38
CA PRO A 78 15.39 9.71 -7.93
C PRO A 78 15.72 10.04 -9.39
N GLY A 79 14.70 10.43 -10.16
CA GLY A 79 14.84 10.80 -11.56
C GLY A 79 13.53 10.69 -12.34
N PRO A 80 13.45 11.28 -13.54
CA PRO A 80 12.20 11.39 -14.29
C PRO A 80 11.47 10.06 -14.53
N GLY A 81 12.23 8.98 -14.77
CA GLY A 81 11.67 7.64 -14.94
C GLY A 81 11.05 7.08 -13.65
N PRO A 82 11.85 6.89 -12.58
CA PRO A 82 11.36 6.42 -11.28
C PRO A 82 10.24 7.30 -10.70
N ASP A 83 10.36 8.63 -10.75
CA ASP A 83 9.34 9.55 -10.25
C ASP A 83 8.03 9.44 -11.05
N GLY A 84 8.12 9.33 -12.38
CA GLY A 84 6.96 9.12 -13.25
C GLY A 84 6.27 7.77 -13.00
N ALA A 85 7.04 6.70 -12.78
CA ALA A 85 6.50 5.38 -12.45
C ALA A 85 5.81 5.36 -11.08
N ALA A 86 6.40 6.03 -10.08
CA ALA A 86 5.79 6.21 -8.76
C ALA A 86 4.47 6.98 -8.86
N ALA A 87 4.44 8.10 -9.58
CA ALA A 87 3.24 8.90 -9.78
C ALA A 87 2.13 8.11 -10.51
N GLN A 88 2.48 7.40 -11.58
CA GLN A 88 1.52 6.62 -12.35
C GLN A 88 0.88 5.50 -11.52
N THR A 89 1.70 4.77 -10.74
CA THR A 89 1.18 3.69 -9.89
C THR A 89 0.39 4.20 -8.70
N ALA A 90 0.74 5.37 -8.17
CA ALA A 90 -0.05 6.07 -7.15
C ALA A 90 -1.42 6.50 -7.68
N GLU A 91 -1.51 7.04 -8.90
CA GLU A 91 -2.79 7.41 -9.52
C GLU A 91 -3.67 6.16 -9.79
N GLN A 92 -3.07 5.04 -10.21
CA GLN A 92 -3.80 3.78 -10.38
C GLN A 92 -4.46 3.30 -9.08
N LEU A 93 -3.75 3.42 -7.95
CA LEU A 93 -4.31 3.16 -6.63
C LEU A 93 -5.48 4.13 -6.37
N VAL A 94 -5.25 5.44 -6.43
CA VAL A 94 -6.29 6.47 -6.18
C VAL A 94 -7.58 6.21 -6.98
N LEU A 95 -7.48 5.91 -8.27
CA LEU A 95 -8.64 5.61 -9.12
C LEU A 95 -9.35 4.31 -8.72
N TYR A 96 -8.63 3.33 -8.19
CA TYR A 96 -9.22 2.12 -7.64
C TYR A 96 -9.97 2.42 -6.33
N ASP A 97 -9.35 3.19 -5.45
CA ASP A 97 -9.87 3.60 -4.14
C ASP A 97 -11.16 4.41 -4.25
N ARG A 98 -11.24 5.34 -5.21
CA ARG A 98 -12.45 6.10 -5.51
C ARG A 98 -13.64 5.22 -5.85
N ARG A 99 -13.40 4.08 -6.52
CA ARG A 99 -14.44 3.10 -6.87
C ARG A 99 -14.75 2.13 -5.73
N HIS A 100 -13.87 2.03 -4.74
CA HIS A 100 -13.96 1.10 -3.62
C HIS A 100 -13.63 1.79 -2.28
N PRO A 101 -14.41 2.81 -1.87
CA PRO A 101 -14.07 3.65 -0.73
C PRO A 101 -14.01 2.87 0.59
N GLY A 102 -14.79 1.77 0.71
CA GLY A 102 -14.81 0.90 1.88
C GLY A 102 -13.53 0.10 2.14
N LEU A 103 -12.54 0.18 1.26
CA LEU A 103 -11.26 -0.50 1.42
C LEU A 103 -10.09 0.43 1.82
N VAL A 104 -10.32 1.75 1.81
CA VAL A 104 -9.32 2.76 2.19
C VAL A 104 -8.93 2.58 3.66
N ALA A 105 -7.63 2.62 3.94
CA ALA A 105 -7.11 2.37 5.28
C ALA A 105 -6.67 3.66 5.99
N GLY A 106 -6.18 4.64 5.24
CA GLY A 106 -5.63 5.88 5.76
C GLY A 106 -6.70 6.93 6.10
N PRO A 107 -6.32 7.97 6.86
CA PRO A 107 -7.23 8.98 7.36
C PRO A 107 -7.76 9.94 6.28
N HIS A 108 -7.06 10.10 5.16
CA HIS A 108 -7.45 11.01 4.09
C HIS A 108 -8.03 10.25 2.89
N HIS A 109 -9.24 10.64 2.46
CA HIS A 109 -9.92 10.04 1.32
C HIS A 109 -9.16 10.34 0.00
N PRO A 110 -9.22 9.46 -1.03
CA PRO A 110 -8.59 9.71 -2.33
C PRO A 110 -9.04 11.00 -3.05
N ASP A 111 -10.17 11.58 -2.66
CA ASP A 111 -10.69 12.84 -3.21
C ASP A 111 -10.15 14.08 -2.49
N ALA A 112 -9.64 13.94 -1.27
CA ALA A 112 -8.97 15.01 -0.55
C ALA A 112 -7.57 15.31 -1.12
N ILE A 113 -7.04 14.44 -2.00
CA ILE A 113 -5.76 14.62 -2.67
C ILE A 113 -5.94 15.56 -3.87
N THR A 114 -6.07 16.85 -3.65
CA THR A 114 -6.11 17.84 -4.75
C THR A 114 -4.74 18.47 -5.01
N LEU A 115 -3.72 18.18 -4.19
CA LEU A 115 -2.60 19.12 -4.00
C LEU A 115 -1.21 18.59 -4.33
N ASP A 116 -1.00 17.27 -4.40
CA ASP A 116 0.24 16.69 -4.94
C ASP A 116 -0.06 15.99 -6.28
N PRO A 117 0.51 16.47 -7.41
CA PRO A 117 0.40 15.81 -8.72
C PRO A 117 0.89 14.36 -8.71
N GLY A 118 1.86 14.03 -7.86
CA GLY A 118 2.46 12.71 -7.78
C GLY A 118 1.67 11.71 -6.94
N ARG A 119 0.69 12.16 -6.12
CA ARG A 119 -0.11 11.31 -5.21
C ARG A 119 0.73 10.45 -4.24
N ARG A 120 2.04 10.66 -4.13
CA ARG A 120 2.97 9.84 -3.32
C ARG A 120 2.66 9.91 -1.82
N PRO A 121 2.28 11.07 -1.24
CA PRO A 121 1.82 11.15 0.16
C PRO A 121 0.63 10.24 0.44
N TYR A 122 -0.29 10.10 -0.52
CA TYR A 122 -1.42 9.19 -0.38
C TYR A 122 -0.99 7.73 -0.24
N VAL A 123 -0.05 7.28 -1.08
CA VAL A 123 0.50 5.91 -0.99
C VAL A 123 1.12 5.67 0.39
N ARG A 124 1.83 6.66 0.95
CA ARG A 124 2.49 6.54 2.25
C ARG A 124 1.50 6.41 3.40
N GLN A 125 0.43 7.20 3.42
CA GLN A 125 -0.60 7.06 4.46
C GLN A 125 -1.32 5.72 4.37
N GLU A 126 -1.66 5.28 3.15
CA GLU A 126 -2.40 4.04 2.93
C GLU A 126 -1.52 2.86 3.35
N TYR A 127 -0.25 2.87 2.96
CA TYR A 127 0.67 1.78 3.29
C TYR A 127 0.94 1.67 4.79
N ALA A 128 1.12 2.81 5.47
CA ALA A 128 1.30 2.85 6.91
C ALA A 128 0.08 2.29 7.65
N ALA A 129 -1.13 2.78 7.32
CA ALA A 129 -2.37 2.34 7.93
C ALA A 129 -2.70 0.88 7.62
N TRP A 130 -2.55 0.45 6.37
CA TRP A 130 -2.76 -0.93 5.95
C TRP A 130 -1.79 -1.90 6.64
N THR A 131 -0.54 -1.49 6.86
CA THR A 131 0.43 -2.29 7.62
C THR A 131 0.05 -2.37 9.09
N ALA A 132 -0.36 -1.26 9.70
CA ALA A 132 -0.82 -1.22 11.10
C ALA A 132 -2.07 -2.08 11.32
N ALA A 133 -2.95 -2.19 10.32
CA ALA A 133 -4.14 -3.04 10.34
C ALA A 133 -3.86 -4.54 10.09
N GLY A 134 -2.60 -4.96 9.97
CA GLY A 134 -2.24 -6.36 9.75
C GLY A 134 -2.36 -6.83 8.29
N ARG A 135 -2.31 -5.90 7.32
CA ARG A 135 -2.26 -6.18 5.87
C ARG A 135 -3.48 -6.95 5.33
N PRO A 136 -4.71 -6.44 5.53
CA PRO A 136 -5.92 -7.06 4.98
C PRO A 136 -5.83 -7.23 3.45
N GLY A 137 -6.54 -8.24 2.93
CA GLY A 137 -6.49 -8.60 1.50
C GLY A 137 -5.24 -9.38 1.09
N THR A 138 -4.39 -9.80 2.03
CA THR A 138 -3.25 -10.69 1.76
C THR A 138 -3.42 -12.03 2.45
N HIS A 139 -2.97 -13.11 1.83
CA HIS A 139 -2.78 -14.38 2.53
C HIS A 139 -1.60 -14.24 3.49
N GLN A 140 -1.91 -13.89 4.73
CA GLN A 140 -1.10 -14.24 5.87
C GLN A 140 -2.06 -14.54 7.03
N GLU A 141 -2.43 -15.83 7.13
CA GLU A 141 -2.67 -16.44 8.43
C GLU A 141 -1.41 -16.24 9.26
N GLU A 142 -1.44 -15.22 10.11
CA GLU A 142 -0.80 -15.29 11.41
C GLU A 142 -1.68 -14.44 12.34
N ARG A 143 -2.85 -15.00 12.65
CA ARG A 143 -3.42 -14.79 13.97
C ARG A 143 -2.30 -15.07 14.95
N ARG A 144 -1.79 -14.03 15.62
CA ARG A 144 -1.19 -14.21 16.94
C ARG A 144 -2.26 -14.91 17.78
N VAL A 145 -2.15 -16.23 17.90
CA VAL A 145 -2.85 -16.97 18.94
C VAL A 145 -2.24 -16.44 20.24
N PRO A 146 -3.00 -15.81 21.14
CA PRO A 146 -2.48 -15.57 22.47
C PRO A 146 -2.19 -16.94 23.07
N ASP A 147 -0.96 -17.13 23.52
CA ASP A 147 -0.49 -18.36 24.13
C ASP A 147 -1.31 -18.65 25.39
N LEU A 148 -2.44 -19.35 25.24
CA LEU A 148 -3.19 -19.95 26.33
C LEU A 148 -2.47 -21.24 26.75
N ARG A 149 -1.24 -21.06 27.25
CA ARG A 149 -0.51 -22.06 28.03
C ARG A 149 -0.13 -21.48 29.38
N HIS A 150 -1.13 -21.24 30.21
CA HIS A 150 -1.04 -21.67 31.60
C HIS A 150 -2.30 -22.44 31.97
N ARG A 151 -2.21 -23.73 31.64
CA ARG A 151 -3.08 -24.79 32.14
C ARG A 151 -2.74 -24.97 33.61
N ALA A 152 -3.79 -25.16 34.40
CA ALA A 152 -3.78 -25.63 35.77
C ALA A 152 -2.70 -26.68 36.06
N GLY A 153 -2.11 -26.58 37.26
CA GLY A 153 -1.24 -27.59 37.84
C GLY A 153 -1.19 -27.43 39.36
N VAL A 154 -2.08 -28.19 40.02
CA VAL A 154 -2.06 -28.67 41.42
C VAL A 154 -2.19 -27.64 42.53
#